data_AF-A0A7C3KVA1-F1
#
_entry.id   AF-A0A7C3KVA1-F1
#
_cell.length_a   1.000
_cell.length_b   1.000
_cell.length_c   1.000
_cell.angle_alpha   90.00
_cell.angle_beta   90.00
_cell.angle_gamma   90.00
#
_symmetry.space_group_name_H-M   'P 1'
#
loop_
_entity.id
_entity.type
_entity.pdbx_description
1 polymer ?
#
loop_
_entity_poly.entity_id
_entity_poly.type
_entity_poly.pdbx_seq_one_letter_code
_entity_poly.pdbx_strand_id
1 'polypeptide(L)' 'MRISIITVCFNADRTIERTIRSVLSQDHADVEYIVIDGGSTDRTPEIIREYKQ' A
#
# COMPACT_ATOMS: atom_id res chain seq x y z
N MET A 1 -9.49 -0.56 -18.94
CA MET A 1 -8.14 0.01 -18.91
C MET A 1 -7.55 -0.32 -17.55
N ARG A 2 -6.38 -0.97 -17.51
CA ARG A 2 -5.70 -1.26 -16.25
C ARG A 2 -5.11 0.02 -15.67
N ILE A 3 -5.25 0.22 -14.35
CA ILE A 3 -4.59 1.31 -13.62
C ILE A 3 -3.61 0.70 -12.64
N SER A 4 -2.34 1.10 -12.73
CA SER A 4 -1.32 0.74 -11.74
C SER A 4 -1.14 1.89 -10.75
N ILE A 5 -1.36 1.61 -9.47
CA ILE A 5 -1.13 2.56 -8.37
C ILE A 5 0.14 2.13 -7.65
N ILE A 6 1.10 3.04 -7.56
CA ILE A 6 2.38 2.79 -6.89
C ILE A 6 2.46 3.69 -5.66
N THR A 7 2.55 3.10 -4.48
CA THR A 7 2.78 3.82 -3.22
C THR A 7 4.21 3.54 -2.74
N VAL A 8 5.05 4.56 -2.73
CA VAL A 8 6.38 4.51 -2.11
C VAL A 8 6.28 5.09 -0.70
N CYS A 9 6.82 4.39 0.29
CA CYS A 9 6.73 4.83 1.68
C CYS A 9 8.03 4.57 2.45
N PHE A 10 8.25 5.33 3.52
CA PHE A 10 9.36 5.17 4.46
C PHE A 10 8.91 5.68 5.83
N ASN A 11 9.01 4.84 6.85
CA ASN A 11 8.54 5.08 8.21
C ASN A 11 7.12 5.68 8.28
N ALA A 12 6.16 4.97 7.69
CA ALA A 12 4.78 5.40 7.47
C ALA A 12 3.76 4.60 8.31
N ASP A 13 4.15 3.98 9.42
CA ASP A 13 3.28 3.10 10.21
C ASP A 13 1.94 3.75 10.65
N ARG A 14 1.92 5.07 10.84
CA ARG A 14 0.73 5.85 11.21
C ARG A 14 -0.25 6.10 10.08
N THR A 15 0.15 5.92 8.82
CA THR A 15 -0.65 6.37 7.66
C THR A 15 -0.82 5.31 6.58
N ILE A 16 0.12 4.37 6.46
CA ILE A 16 0.16 3.41 5.36
C ILE A 16 -1.08 2.53 5.30
N GLU A 17 -1.61 2.11 6.45
CA GLU A 17 -2.82 1.27 6.51
C GLU A 17 -4.03 1.98 5.89
N ARG A 18 -4.24 3.25 6.22
CA ARG A 18 -5.34 4.05 5.67
C ARG A 18 -5.21 4.22 4.17
N THR A 19 -4.00 4.43 3.66
CA THR A 19 -3.72 4.53 2.22
C THR A 19 -4.03 3.22 1.51
N ILE A 20 -3.55 2.09 2.04
CA ILE A 20 -3.82 0.75 1.47
C ILE A 20 -5.33 0.50 1.42
N ARG A 21 -6.05 0.72 2.54
CA ARG A 21 -7.51 0.57 2.59
C ARG A 21 -8.23 1.45 1.58
N SER A 22 -7.77 2.69 1.38
CA SER A 22 -8.33 3.59 0.38
C SER A 22 -8.15 3.08 -1.05
N VAL A 23 -6.99 2.51 -1.39
CA VAL A 23 -6.73 1.96 -2.73
C VAL A 23 -7.51 0.66 -2.94
N LEU A 24 -7.60 -0.19 -1.93
CA LEU A 24 -8.36 -1.44 -2.00
C LEU A 24 -9.87 -1.23 -2.06
N SER A 25 -10.39 -0.07 -1.63
CA SER A 25 -11.82 0.25 -1.66
C SER A 25 -12.29 0.90 -2.96
N GLN A 26 -11.44 1.02 -3.98
CA GLN A 26 -11.83 1.60 -5.26
C GLN A 26 -12.80 0.67 -6.02
N ASP A 27 -13.70 1.25 -6.80
CA ASP A 27 -14.70 0.54 -7.62
C ASP A 27 -14.23 0.26 -9.06
N HIS A 28 -12.99 0.63 -9.39
CA HIS A 28 -12.39 0.35 -10.70
C HIS A 28 -12.04 -1.13 -10.85
N ALA A 29 -12.48 -1.74 -11.95
CA ALA A 29 -12.45 -3.20 -12.13
C ALA A 29 -11.05 -3.83 -12.31
N ASP A 30 -10.02 -3.05 -12.67
CA ASP A 30 -8.70 -3.58 -13.04
C ASP A 30 -7.59 -2.68 -12.46
N VAL A 31 -7.35 -2.81 -11.16
CA VAL A 31 -6.31 -2.10 -10.41
C VAL A 31 -5.16 -3.06 -10.09
N GLU A 32 -3.95 -2.67 -10.45
CA GLU A 32 -2.70 -3.25 -9.95
C GLU A 32 -2.18 -2.33 -8.83
N TYR A 33 -1.97 -2.87 -7.63
CA TYR A 33 -1.47 -2.08 -6.51
C TYR A 33 -0.08 -2.55 -6.06
N ILE A 34 0.90 -1.66 -6.17
CA ILE A 34 2.30 -1.93 -5.84
C ILE A 34 2.70 -1.01 -4.68
N VAL A 35 3.18 -1.60 -3.59
CA VAL A 35 3.73 -0.87 -2.46
C VAL A 35 5.24 -1.13 -2.39
N ILE A 36 6.03 -0.06 -2.38
CA ILE A 36 7.49 -0.11 -2.28
C ILE A 36 7.89 0.56 -0.97
N ASP A 37 8.45 -0.24 -0.06
CA ASP A 37 9.02 0.25 1.18
C ASP A 37 10.49 0.66 0.98
N GLY A 38 10.84 1.85 1.44
CA GLY A 38 12.18 2.45 1.33
C GLY A 38 13.21 1.94 2.35
N GLY A 39 12.96 0.81 3.00
CA GLY A 39 13.80 0.29 4.09
C GLY A 39 13.39 0.84 5.45
N SER A 40 12.09 0.90 5.72
CA SER A 40 11.54 1.40 6.99
C SER A 40 12.05 0.57 8.18
N THR A 41 12.24 1.24 9.31
CA THR A 41 12.65 0.63 10.59
C THR A 41 11.55 0.66 11.64
N ASP A 42 10.39 1.23 11.31
CA ASP A 42 9.17 1.21 12.11
C ASP A 42 8.27 0.03 11.71
N ARG A 43 6.98 0.09 12.09
CA ARG A 43 6.01 -0.98 11.81
C ARG A 43 5.48 -1.01 10.38
N THR A 44 5.98 -0.18 9.48
CA THR A 44 5.49 -0.09 8.08
C THR A 44 5.54 -1.44 7.36
N PRO A 45 6.66 -2.20 7.38
CA PRO A 45 6.74 -3.47 6.67
C PRO A 45 5.81 -4.55 7.25
N GLU A 46 5.59 -4.55 8.57
CA GLU A 46 4.61 -5.43 9.24
C GLU A 46 3.20 -5.13 8.72
N ILE A 47 2.79 -3.87 8.71
CA ILE A 47 1.46 -3.46 8.25
C ILE A 47 1.27 -3.83 6.77
N ILE A 48 2.25 -3.55 5.90
CA ILE A 48 2.17 -3.92 4.48
C ILE A 48 2.00 -5.44 4.29
N ARG A 49 2.68 -6.25 5.11
CA ARG A 49 2.60 -7.72 5.03
C ARG A 49 1.20 -8.26 5.35
N GLU A 50 0.39 -7.56 6.14
CA GLU A 50 -1.00 -7.98 6.44
C GLU A 50 -1.91 -7.94 5.20
N TYR A 51 -1.53 -7.19 4.15
CA TYR A 51 -2.31 -7.03 2.91
C TYR A 51 -1.73 -7.78 1.72
N LYS A 52 -0.65 -8.55 1.92
CA LYS A 52 0.00 -9.28 0.83
C LYS A 52 -0.90 -10.45 0.42
N GLN A 53 -1.50 -10.36 -0.77
CA GLN A 53 -2.24 -11.43 -1.44
C GLN A 53 -1.32 -12.24 -2.36
#